data_AF-A0A845DKD5-F1
#
_entry.id   AF-A0A845DKD5-F1
#
_cell.length_a   1.000
_cell.length_b   1.000
_cell.length_c   1.000
_cell.angle_alpha   90.00
_cell.angle_beta   90.00
_cell.angle_gamma   90.00
#
_symmetry.space_group_name_H-M   'P 1'
#
loop_
_entity.id
_entity.type
_entity.pdbx_description
1 polymer ?
#
loop_
_entity_poly.entity_id
_entity_poly.type
_entity_poly.pdbx_seq_one_letter_code
_entity_poly.pdbx_strand_id
1 'polypeptide(L)' 'DFDSSTTGGSEGPWSFDIDPFRKQCLLRGLDDLGYLLDKEEEISAFEAAASL' A
#
# COMPACT_ATOMS: atom_id res chain seq x y z
N ASP A 1 9.65 4.21 12.54
CA ASP A 1 9.69 5.25 11.50
C ASP A 1 9.70 4.57 10.12
N PHE A 2 8.60 3.89 9.76
CA PHE A 2 8.54 3.13 8.50
C PHE A 2 8.19 4.04 7.31
N ASP A 3 7.69 5.25 7.59
CA ASP A 3 7.29 6.21 6.57
C ASP A 3 8.50 6.87 5.88
N SER A 4 9.65 6.95 6.55
CA SER A 4 10.84 7.62 6.03
C SER A 4 11.74 6.73 5.17
N SER A 5 11.36 5.47 4.88
CA SER A 5 12.21 4.48 4.21
C SER A 5 13.62 4.40 4.81
N THR A 6 13.73 4.70 6.10
CA THR A 6 14.99 4.84 6.83
C THR A 6 14.96 3.89 8.02
N THR A 7 15.85 2.91 8.04
CA THR A 7 16.02 2.00 9.18
C THR A 7 17.27 2.40 9.96
N GLY A 8 17.19 2.40 11.29
CA GLY A 8 18.31 2.74 12.16
C GLY A 8 19.03 1.48 12.66
N GLY A 9 20.31 1.33 12.33
CA GLY A 9 21.20 0.32 12.89
C GLY A 9 22.22 0.94 13.86
N SER A 10 23.01 0.10 14.54
CA SER A 10 24.09 0.55 15.44
C SER A 10 25.17 1.40 14.74
N GLU A 11 25.18 1.42 13.40
CA GLU A 11 26.12 2.15 12.55
C GLU A 11 25.49 3.38 11.86
N GLY A 12 24.27 3.77 12.23
CA GLY A 12 23.57 4.94 11.68
C GLY A 12 22.35 4.60 10.80
N PRO A 13 21.65 5.62 10.29
CA PRO A 13 20.47 5.45 9.45
C PRO A 13 20.84 5.00 8.04
N TRP A 14 20.17 3.98 7.53
CA TRP A 14 20.31 3.50 6.15
C TRP A 14 18.99 3.67 5.41
N SER A 15 19.06 4.22 4.19
CA SER A 15 17.91 4.38 3.31
C SER A 15 17.77 3.15 2.41
N PHE A 16 16.53 2.75 2.13
CA PHE A 16 16.23 1.68 1.19
C PHE A 16 15.11 2.11 0.23
N ASP A 17 15.19 1.66 -1.01
CA ASP A 17 14.11 1.87 -1.98
C ASP A 17 13.03 0.81 -1.77
N ILE A 18 11.79 1.28 -1.69
CA ILE A 18 10.61 0.43 -1.65
C ILE A 18 9.59 0.94 -2.64
N ASP A 19 8.93 0.00 -3.31
CA ASP A 19 7.82 0.29 -4.17
C ASP A 19 6.68 1.00 -3.38
N PRO A 20 6.12 2.11 -3.88
CA PRO A 20 5.12 2.88 -3.15
C PRO A 20 3.88 2.07 -2.77
N PHE A 21 3.44 1.15 -3.63
CA PHE A 21 2.29 0.30 -3.36
C PHE A 21 2.61 -0.70 -2.25
N ARG A 22 3.76 -1.38 -2.31
CA ARG A 22 4.23 -2.25 -1.22
C ARG A 22 4.38 -1.50 0.10
N LYS A 23 4.87 -0.25 0.08
CA LYS A 23 4.94 0.60 1.28
C LYS A 23 3.54 0.84 1.86
N GLN A 24 2.57 1.17 1.01
CA GLN A 24 1.19 1.38 1.44
C GLN A 24 0.56 0.11 2.02
N CYS A 25 0.73 -1.04 1.38
CA CYS A 25 0.30 -2.33 1.89
C CYS A 25 0.88 -2.61 3.28
N LEU A 26 2.19 -2.42 3.46
CA LEU A 26 2.88 -2.61 4.74
C LEU A 26 2.40 -1.63 5.83
N LEU A 27 2.18 -0.35 5.47
CA LEU A 27 1.68 0.66 6.41
C LEU A 27 0.24 0.39 6.85
N ARG A 28 -0.61 -0.10 5.95
CA ARG A 28 -2.03 -0.38 6.23
C ARG A 28 -2.27 -1.79 6.79
N GLY A 29 -1.25 -2.65 6.79
CA GLY A 29 -1.38 -4.06 7.17
C GLY A 29 -2.21 -4.88 6.18
N LEU A 30 -2.21 -4.48 4.91
CA LEU A 30 -2.93 -5.13 3.81
C LEU A 30 -1.95 -5.91 2.95
N ASP A 31 -2.42 -7.00 2.36
CA ASP A 31 -1.81 -7.63 1.19
C ASP A 31 -2.54 -7.16 -0.08
N ASP A 32 -2.11 -7.65 -1.25
CA ASP A 32 -2.69 -7.27 -2.54
C ASP A 32 -4.19 -7.60 -2.61
N LEU A 33 -4.60 -8.73 -2.02
CA LEU A 33 -6.00 -9.14 -1.93
C LEU A 33 -6.79 -8.22 -1.00
N GLY A 34 -6.26 -7.92 0.19
CA GLY A 34 -6.85 -6.99 1.14
C GLY A 34 -7.00 -5.59 0.56
N TYR A 35 -6.04 -5.14 -0.25
CA TYR A 35 -6.15 -3.87 -0.97
C TYR A 35 -7.28 -3.90 -2.01
N LEU A 36 -7.47 -4.99 -2.74
CA LEU A 36 -8.57 -5.12 -3.68
C LEU A 36 -9.93 -5.17 -2.98
N LEU A 37 -10.02 -5.86 -1.83
CA LEU A 37 -11.25 -5.91 -1.03
C LEU A 37 -11.62 -4.54 -0.46
N ASP A 38 -10.64 -3.74 -0.04
CA ASP A 38 -10.83 -2.34 0.38
C ASP A 38 -11.39 -1.45 -0.76
N LYS A 39 -11.34 -1.94 -2.01
CA LYS A 39 -11.82 -1.25 -3.21
C LYS A 39 -13.13 -1.80 -3.76
N GLU A 40 -13.78 -2.73 -3.07
CA GLU A 40 -15.00 -3.40 -3.52
C GLU A 40 -16.12 -2.41 -3.92
N GLU A 41 -16.35 -1.37 -3.12
CA GLU A 41 -17.38 -0.37 -3.41
C GLU A 41 -17.06 0.46 -4.67
N GLU A 42 -15.80 0.88 -4.83
CA GLU A 42 -15.33 1.64 -6.00
C GLU A 42 -15.43 0.79 -7.27
N ILE A 43 -15.03 -0.48 -7.19
CA ILE A 43 -15.13 -1.45 -8.29
C ILE A 43 -16.61 -1.66 -8.67
N SER A 44 -17.47 -1.91 -7.69
CA SER A 44 -18.91 -2.11 -7.92
C SER A 44 -19.56 -0.90 -8.59
N ALA A 45 -19.23 0.31 -8.13
CA ALA A 45 -19.74 1.55 -8.71
C ALA A 45 -19.28 1.74 -10.17
N PHE A 46 -18.01 1.42 -10.45
CA PHE A 46 -17.46 1.47 -11.80
C PHE A 46 -18.14 0.46 -12.73
N GLU A 47 -18.33 -0.79 -12.31
CA GLU A 47 -18.99 -1.84 -13.09
C GLU A 47 -20.47 -1.51 -13.37
N ALA A 48 -21.17 -0.95 -12.39
CA ALA A 48 -22.54 -0.47 -12.55
C ALA A 48 -22.62 0.68 -13.57
N ALA A 49 -21.67 1.61 -13.55
CA ALA A 49 -21.61 2.72 -14.50
C ALA A 49 -21.24 2.26 -15.92
N ALA A 50 -20.44 1.20 -16.06
CA ALA A 50 -20.04 0.66 -17.36
C ALA A 50 -21.14 -0.18 -18.05
N SER A 51 -22.20 -0.56 -17.33
CA SER A 51 -23.32 -1.38 -17.83
C SER A 51 -24.46 -0.58 -18.47
N LEU A 52 -24.25 0.72 -18.74
CA LEU A 52 -25.18 1.63 -19.43
C LEU A 52 -24.62 2.06 -20.80
#